data_AF-A0A968ACU3-F1
#
_entry.id   AF-A0A968ACU3-F1
#
_cell.length_a   1.000
_cell.length_b   1.000
_cell.length_c   1.000
_cell.angle_alpha   90.00
_cell.angle_beta   90.00
_cell.angle_gamma   90.00
#
_symmetry.space_group_name_H-M   'P 1'
#
loop_
_entity.id
_entity.type
_entity.pdbx_description
1 polymer ?
#
loop_
_entity_poly.entity_id
_entity_poly.type
_entity_poly.pdbx_seq_one_letter_code
_entity_poly.pdbx_strand_id
1 'polypeptide(L)' 'MKLFDSHCHLDDKSYRKDLVRVIERARQAGIARMMTIGVNKKTAARAVEIAESHQG' A
#
# COMPACT_ATOMS: atom_id res chain seq x y z
N MET A 1 -1.69 -15.90 12.21
CA MET A 1 -1.62 -14.57 12.85
C MET A 1 -1.95 -13.53 11.79
N LYS A 2 -2.75 -12.49 12.09
CA LYS A 2 -3.04 -11.41 11.14
C LYS A 2 -2.10 -10.25 11.42
N LEU A 3 -1.24 -9.89 10.47
CA LEU A 3 -0.32 -8.75 10.61
C LEU A 3 -0.94 -7.49 10.03
N PHE A 4 -0.64 -6.35 10.64
CA PHE A 4 -0.98 -5.03 10.13
C PHE A 4 0.32 -4.26 9.91
N ASP A 5 0.57 -3.87 8.66
CA ASP A 5 1.65 -2.91 8.38
C ASP A 5 1.14 -1.52 8.72
N SER A 6 1.60 -1.00 9.85
CA SER A 6 1.18 0.30 10.35
C SER A 6 1.80 1.47 9.61
N HIS A 7 2.82 1.28 8.76
CA HIS A 7 3.45 2.39 8.04
C HIS A 7 4.18 1.90 6.79
N CYS A 8 3.65 2.21 5.62
CA CYS A 8 4.32 1.96 4.35
C CYS A 8 4.11 3.11 3.35
N HIS A 9 4.93 3.13 2.30
CA HIS A 9 4.83 4.08 1.19
C HIS A 9 4.58 3.32 -0.11
N LEU A 10 3.33 2.91 -0.33
CA LEU A 10 2.95 2.21 -1.57
C LEU A 10 2.95 3.13 -2.80
N ASP A 11 2.98 4.44 -2.60
CA ASP A 11 3.11 5.46 -3.64
C ASP A 11 4.56 5.68 -4.11
N ASP A 12 5.55 5.05 -3.46
CA ASP A 12 6.96 5.19 -3.82
C ASP A 12 7.23 4.77 -5.27
N LYS A 13 8.16 5.50 -5.91
CA LYS A 13 8.56 5.26 -7.31
C LYS A 13 9.03 3.83 -7.57
N SER A 14 9.56 3.16 -6.54
CA SER A 14 10.07 1.78 -6.59
C SER A 14 8.99 0.77 -6.96
N TYR A 15 7.72 1.05 -6.62
CA TYR A 15 6.60 0.13 -6.86
C TYR A 15 5.77 0.46 -8.10
N ARG A 16 6.13 1.50 -8.87
CA ARG A 16 5.34 1.92 -10.05
C ARG A 16 5.16 0.84 -11.11
N LYS A 17 6.09 -0.11 -11.21
CA LYS A 17 6.07 -1.18 -12.22
C LYS A 17 5.28 -2.41 -11.78
N ASP A 18 5.07 -2.61 -10.48
CA ASP A 18 4.55 -3.88 -9.97
C ASP A 18 3.74 -3.76 -8.67
N LEU A 19 3.19 -2.59 -8.34
CA LEU A 19 2.42 -2.33 -7.12
C LEU A 19 1.38 -3.42 -6.79
N VAL A 20 0.59 -3.85 -7.77
CA VAL A 20 -0.41 -4.92 -7.58
C VAL A 20 0.24 -6.23 -7.13
N ARG A 21 1.40 -6.59 -7.70
CA ARG A 21 2.16 -7.78 -7.31
C ARG A 21 2.82 -7.62 -5.93
N VAL A 22 3.25 -6.41 -5.57
CA VAL A 22 3.79 -6.10 -4.22
C VAL A 22 2.71 -6.34 -3.17
N ILE A 23 1.51 -5.78 -3.37
CA ILE A 23 0.37 -5.93 -2.46
C ILE A 23 -0.03 -7.40 -2.33
N GLU A 24 -0.05 -8.14 -3.44
CA GLU A 24 -0.37 -9.57 -3.42
C GLU A 24 0.66 -10.39 -2.65
N ARG A 25 1.96 -10.13 -2.87
CA ARG A 25 3.04 -10.78 -2.09
C ARG A 25 2.91 -10.47 -0.59
N ALA A 26 2.56 -9.23 -0.23
CA ALA A 26 2.35 -8.85 1.17
C ALA A 26 1.18 -9.63 1.81
N ARG A 27 0.07 -9.81 1.08
CA ARG A 27 -1.06 -10.63 1.53
C ARG A 27 -0.67 -12.09 1.72
N GLN A 28 0.06 -12.66 0.77
CA GLN A 28 0.55 -14.05 0.83
C GLN A 28 1.53 -14.27 2.01
N ALA A 29 2.27 -13.23 2.39
CA ALA A 29 3.15 -13.23 3.56
C ALA A 29 2.38 -13.06 4.90
N GLY A 30 1.05 -12.91 4.89
CA GLY A 30 0.22 -12.80 6.08
C GLY A 30 -0.07 -11.38 6.55
N ILE A 31 0.27 -10.35 5.77
CA ILE A 31 -0.13 -8.96 6.02
C ILE A 31 -1.58 -8.80 5.62
N ALA A 32 -2.46 -8.71 6.62
CA ALA A 32 -3.90 -8.64 6.42
C ALA A 32 -4.38 -7.23 6.03
N ARG A 33 -3.67 -6.18 6.47
CA ARG A 33 -3.98 -4.78 6.20
C ARG A 33 -2.68 -3.96 6.18
N MET A 34 -2.66 -2.87 5.43
CA MET A 34 -1.51 -1.96 5.33
C MET A 34 -2.00 -0.51 5.37
N MET A 35 -1.31 0.36 6.10
CA MET A 35 -1.54 1.80 6.08
C MET A 35 -0.49 2.48 5.19
N THR A 36 -0.92 2.99 4.04
CA THR A 36 -0.04 3.75 3.14
C THR A 36 -0.08 5.24 3.44
N ILE A 37 1.09 5.87 3.55
CA ILE A 37 1.25 7.24 4.04
C ILE A 37 1.55 8.21 2.89
N GLY A 38 0.79 9.30 2.82
CA GLY A 38 1.14 10.46 2.02
C GLY A 38 1.90 11.50 2.85
N VAL A 39 3.06 11.97 2.35
CA VAL A 39 3.92 12.97 3.03
C VAL A 39 3.64 14.43 2.61
N ASN A 40 2.88 14.62 1.53
CA ASN A 40 2.39 15.91 1.04
C ASN A 40 1.05 15.72 0.32
N LYS A 41 0.43 16.83 -0.13
CA LYS A 41 -0.89 16.82 -0.79
C LYS A 41 -0.97 15.87 -1.99
N LYS A 42 0.09 15.82 -2.82
CA LYS A 42 0.11 14.96 -4.02
C LYS A 42 0.20 13.48 -3.64
N THR A 43 1.09 13.13 -2.72
CA THR A 43 1.24 11.74 -2.26
C THR A 43 0.05 11.29 -1.42
N ALA A 44 -0.61 12.20 -0.71
CA ALA A 44 -1.84 11.91 0.04
C ALA A 44 -3.00 11.56 -0.90
N ALA A 45 -3.20 12.33 -1.98
CA ALA A 45 -4.18 11.98 -3.01
C ALA A 45 -3.87 10.59 -3.62
N ARG A 46 -2.59 10.32 -3.91
CA ARG A 46 -2.17 9.02 -4.42
C ARG A 46 -2.41 7.89 -3.42
N ALA A 47 -2.19 8.12 -2.13
CA ALA A 47 -2.47 7.14 -1.08
C ALA A 47 -3.96 6.76 -1.02
N VAL A 48 -4.85 7.74 -1.15
CA VAL A 48 -6.31 7.52 -1.25
C VAL A 48 -6.65 6.69 -2.48
N GLU A 49 -6.15 7.07 -3.67
CA GLU A 49 -6.36 6.29 -4.90
C GLU A 49 -5.93 4.83 -4.77
N ILE A 50 -4.76 4.59 -4.15
CA ILE A 50 -4.25 3.23 -3.92
C ILE A 50 -5.19 2.46 -2.99
N ALA A 51 -5.65 3.07 -1.90
CA ALA A 51 -6.56 2.45 -0.95
C ALA A 51 -7.93 2.13 -1.55
N GLU A 52 -8.49 3.03 -2.37
CA GLU A 52 -9.76 2.80 -3.08
C GLU A 52 -9.63 1.69 -4.13
N SER A 53 -8.46 1.58 -4.78
CA SER A 53 -8.21 0.57 -5.82
C SER A 53 -7.97 -0.84 -5.27
N HIS A 54 -7.72 -1.00 -3.97
CA HIS A 54 -7.38 -2.29 -3.37
C HIS A 54 -8.20 -2.51 -2.11
N GLN A 55 -9.13 -3.45 -2.18
CA GLN A 55 -9.94 -3.79 -1.01
C GLN A 55 -9.04 -4.32 0.11
N GLY A 56 -9.11 -3.65 1.27
CA GLY A 56 -8.52 -4.12 2.51
C GLY A 56 -9.24 -5.36 2.96
#